data_AF-A0A948S979-F1
#
_entry.id   AF-A0A948S979-F1
#
_cell.length_a   1.000
_cell.length_b   1.000
_cell.length_c   1.000
_cell.angle_alpha   90.00
_cell.angle_beta   90.00
_cell.angle_gamma   90.00
#
_symmetry.space_group_name_H-M   'P 1'
#
loop_
_entity.id
_entity.type
_entity.pdbx_description
1 polymer ?
#
loop_
_entity_poly.entity_id
_entity_poly.type
_entity_poly.pdbx_seq_one_letter_code
_entity_poly.pdbx_strand_id
1 'polypeptide(L)'
;MNRSSVMQQLEEEAPKKDLRARFLLVALLLSLAIHAGFLWWARDYPVKTFSDSYYEEMVPRAFKVDRVEIDSRLLEDDPAPEAARTMNTPAPVDLPPEDVTAELPQTQHAPAKPGDIGLEKEPPPDIRRAAAEGAARLNAAAASALEDDLDAMREAMLAEDAASPAQPAIELAAGASARGGDAVPEGYSNLDELLSQSGGLSASQAPIFMPSDVLFGYDESFLRPEAVTSLEKLGELIRRNPRARFRIEGHTDSFGGTEYNARLSLARAESVKQWLAGTMAIDPSCIETRGLGSTRPLAPLGGTVEEQKLNRRVEIVILRTDAGE
;
A
#
# COMPACT_ATOMS: atom_id res chain seq x y z
N MET A 1 67.17 42.98 47.10
CA MET A 1 66.39 41.97 46.34
C MET A 1 67.18 41.56 45.11
N ASN A 2 67.51 40.27 44.99
CA ASN A 2 68.43 39.76 43.97
C ASN A 2 67.74 39.64 42.60
N ARG A 3 68.37 40.18 41.55
CA ARG A 3 67.90 40.16 40.14
C ARG A 3 67.63 38.75 39.59
N SER A 4 68.18 37.71 40.22
CA SER A 4 67.96 36.31 39.85
C SER A 4 66.52 35.83 40.07
N SER A 5 65.79 36.41 41.04
CA SER A 5 64.40 36.00 41.34
C SER A 5 63.37 36.61 40.38
N VAL A 6 63.71 37.73 39.74
CA VAL A 6 62.83 38.44 38.79
C VAL A 6 62.88 37.79 37.41
N MET A 7 64.03 37.23 37.00
CA MET A 7 64.12 36.48 35.74
C MET A 7 63.46 35.10 35.81
N GLN A 8 63.45 34.45 36.97
CA GLN A 8 62.76 33.16 37.14
C GLN A 8 61.22 33.27 37.13
N GLN A 9 60.66 34.44 37.46
CA GLN A 9 59.22 34.69 37.34
C GLN A 9 58.77 35.09 35.93
N LEU A 10 59.68 35.46 35.03
CA LEU A 10 59.34 35.87 33.66
C LEU A 10 59.35 34.73 32.65
N GLU A 11 59.89 33.56 33.02
CA GLU A 11 60.00 32.40 32.11
C GLU A 11 58.85 31.39 32.27
N GLU A 12 57.96 31.57 33.26
CA GLU A 12 56.90 30.62 33.61
C GLU A 12 55.46 31.06 33.21
N GLU A 13 55.30 32.20 32.53
CA GLU A 13 54.01 32.65 31.98
C GLU A 13 53.97 32.65 30.44
N ALA A 14 54.51 31.61 29.80
CA ALA A 14 54.16 31.33 28.42
C ALA A 14 52.64 31.03 28.32
N PRO A 15 51.89 31.68 27.41
CA PRO A 15 50.43 31.70 27.47
C PRO A 15 49.82 30.34 27.10
N LYS A 16 49.50 29.52 28.12
CA LYS A 16 48.75 28.25 27.99
C LYS A 16 47.39 28.38 27.25
N LYS A 17 46.89 29.61 27.07
CA LYS A 17 45.68 29.91 26.28
C LYS A 17 45.83 29.53 24.80
N ASP A 18 47.01 29.72 24.22
CA ASP A 18 47.23 29.46 22.79
C ASP A 18 47.20 27.97 22.48
N LEU A 19 47.70 27.13 23.40
CA LEU A 19 47.65 25.68 23.23
C LEU A 19 46.21 25.15 23.21
N ARG A 20 45.36 25.58 24.16
CA ARG A 20 43.95 25.15 24.23
C ARG A 20 43.13 25.62 23.02
N ALA A 21 43.34 26.86 22.56
CA ALA A 21 42.68 27.39 21.37
C ALA A 21 43.08 26.61 20.11
N ARG A 22 44.37 26.25 19.98
CA ARG A 22 44.87 25.42 18.88
C ARG A 22 44.30 24.00 18.93
N PHE A 23 44.20 23.38 20.11
CA PHE A 23 43.54 22.08 20.27
C PHE A 23 42.05 22.14 19.90
N LEU A 24 41.31 23.17 20.31
CA LEU A 24 39.90 23.34 19.95
C LEU A 24 39.72 23.56 18.44
N LEU A 25 40.60 24.34 17.81
CA LEU A 25 40.58 24.57 16.36
C LEU A 25 40.89 23.28 15.59
N VAL A 26 41.89 22.50 16.03
CA VAL A 26 42.19 21.18 15.44
C VAL A 26 41.03 20.21 15.62
N ALA A 27 40.39 20.17 16.80
CA ALA A 27 39.22 19.32 17.05
C ALA A 27 38.02 19.72 16.20
N LEU A 28 37.77 21.03 16.02
CA LEU A 28 36.70 21.54 15.17
C LEU A 28 36.93 21.15 13.70
N LEU A 29 38.16 21.34 13.19
CA LEU A 29 38.52 20.96 11.83
C LEU A 29 38.42 19.45 11.60
N LEU A 30 38.84 18.64 12.59
CA LEU A 30 38.70 17.19 12.54
C LEU A 30 37.23 16.76 12.51
N SER A 31 36.37 17.37 13.35
CA SER A 31 34.93 17.11 13.35
C SER A 31 34.29 17.45 12.00
N LEU A 32 34.64 18.61 11.43
CA LEU A 32 34.13 19.04 10.13
C LEU A 32 34.58 18.09 9.00
N ALA A 33 35.84 17.64 9.05
CA ALA A 33 36.37 16.67 8.08
C ALA A 33 35.67 15.30 8.18
N ILE A 34 35.37 14.81 9.38
CA ILE A 34 34.61 13.57 9.58
C ILE A 34 33.20 13.70 9.01
N HIS A 35 32.51 14.81 9.29
CA HIS A 35 31.17 15.04 8.76
C HIS A 35 31.17 15.19 7.23
N ALA A 36 32.12 15.92 6.66
CA ALA A 36 32.27 16.04 5.21
C ALA A 36 32.56 14.68 4.56
N GLY A 37 33.40 13.85 5.19
CA GLY A 37 33.67 12.49 4.75
C GLY A 37 32.43 11.59 4.83
N PHE A 38 31.65 11.69 5.91
CA PHE A 38 30.39 10.96 6.05
C PHE A 38 29.37 11.38 4.99
N LEU A 39 29.22 12.68 4.73
CA LEU A 39 28.31 13.19 3.70
C LEU A 39 28.75 12.78 2.29
N TRP A 40 30.05 12.80 2.01
CA TRP A 40 30.60 12.33 0.74
C TRP A 40 30.41 10.83 0.55
N TRP A 41 30.63 10.02 1.59
CA TRP A 41 30.37 8.59 1.58
C TRP A 41 28.87 8.26 1.45
N ALA A 42 28.02 8.99 2.17
CA ALA A 42 26.57 8.82 2.15
C ALA A 42 25.94 9.23 0.82
N ARG A 43 26.57 10.15 0.06
CA ARG A 43 26.11 10.59 -1.26
C ARG A 43 25.96 9.43 -2.26
N ASP A 44 26.92 8.50 -2.22
CA ASP A 44 26.99 7.36 -3.13
C ASP A 44 26.54 6.05 -2.44
N TYR A 45 26.03 6.14 -1.20
CA TYR A 45 25.46 4.99 -0.50
C TYR A 45 24.04 4.75 -1.01
N PRO A 46 23.75 3.64 -1.71
CA PRO A 46 22.40 3.34 -2.13
C PRO A 46 21.58 3.07 -0.87
N VAL A 47 20.85 4.07 -0.40
CA VAL A 47 19.76 3.84 0.52
C VAL A 47 18.78 3.00 -0.28
N LYS A 48 18.69 1.70 0.06
CA LYS A 48 17.62 0.86 -0.46
C LYS A 48 16.33 1.49 0.05
N THR A 49 15.74 2.38 -0.73
CA THR A 49 14.36 2.78 -0.54
C THR A 49 13.55 1.49 -0.59
N PHE A 50 12.58 1.36 0.31
CA PHE A 50 11.80 0.15 0.54
C PHE A 50 10.92 -0.26 -0.68
N SER A 51 11.15 0.31 -1.87
CA SER A 51 10.41 0.10 -3.12
C SER A 51 11.00 -0.98 -4.03
N ASP A 52 12.33 -1.21 -4.01
CA ASP A 52 12.99 -1.87 -5.15
C ASP A 52 13.09 -3.40 -5.04
N SER A 53 12.71 -4.00 -3.91
CA SER A 53 12.81 -5.46 -3.70
C SER A 53 11.48 -6.20 -3.71
N TYR A 54 10.36 -5.55 -4.03
CA TYR A 54 9.01 -6.14 -3.87
C TYR A 54 8.21 -6.34 -5.15
N TYR A 55 8.73 -5.93 -6.31
CA TYR A 55 8.19 -6.33 -7.60
C TYR A 55 9.03 -7.47 -8.19
N GLU A 56 9.17 -8.59 -7.46
CA GLU A 56 9.33 -9.84 -8.21
C GLU A 56 8.07 -9.99 -9.05
N GLU A 57 8.28 -9.82 -10.34
CA GLU A 57 7.36 -9.99 -11.45
C GLU A 57 6.30 -11.06 -11.15
N MET A 58 5.11 -10.65 -10.71
CA MET A 58 3.94 -11.52 -10.71
C MET A 58 3.55 -11.74 -12.16
N VAL A 59 4.24 -12.64 -12.85
CA VAL A 59 3.82 -13.14 -14.16
C VAL A 59 2.56 -13.97 -13.90
N PRO A 60 1.35 -13.51 -14.28
CA PRO A 60 0.18 -14.36 -14.14
C PRO A 60 0.43 -15.64 -14.94
N ARG A 61 0.20 -16.81 -14.32
CA ARG A 61 0.22 -18.07 -15.07
C ARG A 61 -0.89 -17.97 -16.12
N ALA A 62 -0.50 -17.81 -17.38
CA ALA A 62 -1.44 -17.91 -18.49
C ALA A 62 -2.06 -19.31 -18.47
N PHE A 63 -3.31 -19.40 -18.01
CA PHE A 63 -4.09 -20.62 -18.14
C PHE A 63 -4.63 -20.65 -19.57
N LYS A 64 -4.36 -21.73 -20.30
CA LYS A 64 -5.02 -21.97 -21.58
C LYS A 64 -6.47 -22.33 -21.27
N VAL A 65 -7.38 -21.43 -21.63
CA VAL A 65 -8.82 -21.74 -21.63
C VAL A 65 -9.08 -22.55 -22.89
N ASP A 66 -9.30 -23.85 -22.74
CA ASP A 66 -9.89 -24.64 -23.83
C ASP A 66 -11.29 -24.09 -24.11
N ARG A 67 -11.61 -23.93 -25.40
CA ARG A 67 -12.86 -23.36 -25.87
C ARG A 67 -14.03 -24.05 -25.15
N VAL A 68 -14.76 -23.30 -24.33
CA VAL A 68 -15.97 -23.79 -23.68
C VAL A 68 -17.03 -23.96 -24.78
N GLU A 69 -17.37 -25.20 -25.12
CA GLU A 69 -18.56 -25.50 -25.90
C GLU A 69 -19.78 -25.24 -25.01
N ILE A 70 -20.42 -24.10 -25.21
CA ILE A 70 -21.73 -23.81 -24.60
C ILE A 70 -22.75 -24.69 -25.32
N ASP A 71 -23.31 -25.67 -24.61
CA ASP A 71 -24.41 -26.48 -25.13
C ASP A 71 -25.59 -25.53 -25.44
N SER A 72 -26.01 -25.48 -26.70
CA SER A 72 -27.04 -24.56 -27.18
C SER A 72 -28.42 -24.82 -26.56
N ARG A 73 -28.60 -25.94 -25.84
CA ARG A 73 -29.79 -26.23 -25.01
C ARG A 73 -29.85 -25.41 -23.72
N LEU A 74 -28.74 -24.80 -23.28
CA LEU A 74 -28.70 -23.89 -22.12
C LEU A 74 -29.11 -22.45 -22.48
N LEU A 75 -29.38 -22.17 -23.75
CA LEU A 75 -29.86 -20.89 -24.26
C LEU A 75 -31.32 -20.97 -24.75
N GLU A 76 -32.04 -22.03 -24.40
CA GLU A 76 -33.48 -22.08 -24.59
C GLU A 76 -34.14 -21.25 -23.49
N ASP A 77 -34.68 -20.08 -23.88
CA ASP A 77 -35.43 -19.20 -23.01
C ASP A 77 -36.62 -19.94 -22.39
N ASP A 78 -36.62 -20.09 -21.06
CA ASP A 78 -37.83 -20.43 -20.31
C ASP A 78 -38.91 -19.39 -20.66
N PRO A 79 -40.13 -19.79 -21.07
CA PRO A 79 -41.19 -18.83 -21.33
C PRO A 79 -41.53 -18.11 -20.02
N ALA A 80 -41.19 -16.82 -19.95
CA ALA A 80 -41.45 -15.98 -18.79
C ALA A 80 -42.94 -16.02 -18.41
N PRO A 81 -43.28 -16.05 -17.10
CA PRO A 81 -44.65 -16.08 -16.65
C PRO A 81 -45.40 -14.82 -17.09
N GLU A 82 -46.64 -15.02 -17.53
CA GLU A 82 -47.53 -14.09 -18.25
C GLU A 82 -48.01 -12.86 -17.43
N ALA A 83 -47.25 -12.40 -16.44
CA ALA A 83 -47.68 -11.40 -15.45
C ALA A 83 -46.98 -10.03 -15.53
N ALA A 84 -46.23 -9.73 -16.60
CA ALA A 84 -45.52 -8.44 -16.74
C ALA A 84 -45.90 -7.66 -18.02
N ARG A 85 -47.14 -7.79 -18.51
CA ARG A 85 -47.66 -6.97 -19.62
C ARG A 85 -48.59 -5.87 -19.12
N THR A 86 -48.03 -4.84 -18.51
CA THR A 86 -48.59 -3.48 -18.56
C THR A 86 -47.53 -2.50 -18.08
N MET A 87 -46.71 -1.99 -19.01
CA MET A 87 -46.25 -0.60 -18.95
C MET A 87 -46.16 -0.06 -20.38
N ASN A 88 -46.75 1.12 -20.56
CA ASN A 88 -46.89 1.86 -21.80
C ASN A 88 -45.61 1.95 -22.63
N THR A 89 -45.68 1.55 -23.89
CA THR A 89 -44.71 1.92 -24.92
C THR A 89 -45.22 3.16 -25.65
N PRO A 90 -44.50 4.30 -25.69
CA PRO A 90 -44.82 5.38 -26.62
C PRO A 90 -44.50 4.93 -28.06
N ALA A 91 -45.30 5.41 -29.01
CA ALA A 91 -45.24 5.02 -30.42
C ALA A 91 -43.86 5.29 -31.07
N PRO A 92 -43.42 4.48 -32.06
CA PRO A 92 -42.17 4.69 -32.78
C PRO A 92 -42.17 6.02 -33.56
N VAL A 93 -41.09 6.79 -33.41
CA VAL A 93 -40.80 7.98 -34.22
C VAL A 93 -40.08 7.51 -35.50
N ASP A 94 -40.65 7.83 -36.66
CA ASP A 94 -40.02 7.64 -37.97
C ASP A 94 -38.84 8.60 -38.12
N LEU A 95 -37.63 8.06 -38.32
CA LEU A 95 -36.45 8.81 -38.75
C LEU A 95 -36.13 8.46 -40.22
N PRO A 96 -35.85 9.46 -41.08
CA PRO A 96 -35.55 9.21 -42.49
C PRO A 96 -34.16 8.55 -42.67
N PRO A 97 -33.94 7.83 -43.80
CA PRO A 97 -32.70 7.09 -44.03
C PRO A 97 -31.54 8.02 -44.38
N GLU A 98 -30.46 7.95 -43.61
CA GLU A 98 -29.16 8.49 -44.01
C GLU A 98 -28.41 7.49 -44.90
N ASP A 99 -27.94 8.00 -46.03
CA ASP A 99 -27.13 7.33 -47.04
C ASP A 99 -25.73 7.05 -46.46
N VAL A 100 -25.39 5.78 -46.22
CA VAL A 100 -24.02 5.36 -45.87
C VAL A 100 -23.50 4.40 -46.92
N THR A 101 -22.93 4.97 -47.99
CA THR A 101 -22.01 4.26 -48.87
C THR A 101 -20.60 4.32 -48.26
N ALA A 102 -20.17 3.23 -47.64
CA ALA A 102 -18.75 2.95 -47.42
C ALA A 102 -18.52 1.44 -47.55
N GLU A 103 -17.93 1.05 -48.69
CA GLU A 103 -17.49 -0.32 -48.97
C GLU A 103 -16.36 -0.73 -48.02
N LEU A 104 -16.57 -1.82 -47.28
CA LEU A 104 -15.49 -2.54 -46.59
C LEU A 104 -14.90 -3.59 -47.54
N PRO A 105 -13.57 -3.67 -47.72
CA PRO A 105 -12.97 -4.65 -48.61
C PRO A 105 -13.08 -6.07 -48.03
N GLN A 106 -13.67 -6.99 -48.80
CA GLN A 106 -13.71 -8.40 -48.48
C GLN A 106 -12.34 -9.06 -48.71
N THR A 107 -11.69 -9.52 -47.64
CA THR A 107 -10.55 -10.44 -47.73
C THR A 107 -11.04 -11.88 -47.84
N GLN A 108 -10.68 -12.53 -48.94
CA GLN A 108 -10.99 -13.94 -49.21
C GLN A 108 -10.10 -14.84 -48.36
N HIS A 109 -10.70 -15.70 -47.52
CA HIS A 109 -9.98 -16.83 -46.91
C HIS A 109 -10.31 -18.13 -47.64
N ALA A 110 -9.27 -18.74 -48.22
CA ALA A 110 -9.31 -20.09 -48.74
C ALA A 110 -9.21 -21.12 -47.60
N PRO A 111 -9.93 -22.25 -47.63
CA PRO A 111 -9.87 -23.27 -46.58
C PRO A 111 -8.66 -24.20 -46.78
N ALA A 112 -7.75 -24.25 -45.82
CA ALA A 112 -6.69 -25.26 -45.76
C ALA A 112 -7.20 -26.54 -45.08
N LYS A 113 -6.91 -27.70 -45.67
CA LYS A 113 -7.30 -29.04 -45.17
C LYS A 113 -6.44 -29.48 -43.98
N PRO A 114 -6.98 -30.30 -43.05
CA PRO A 114 -6.27 -30.79 -41.88
C PRO A 114 -5.52 -32.10 -42.18
N GLY A 115 -4.23 -32.17 -41.83
CA GLY A 115 -3.46 -33.39 -41.90
C GLY A 115 -1.95 -33.13 -41.93
N ASP A 116 -1.34 -33.05 -40.75
CA ASP A 116 -0.05 -33.67 -40.40
C ASP A 116 0.47 -33.05 -39.09
N ILE A 117 0.34 -33.83 -38.01
CA ILE A 117 0.90 -33.52 -36.70
C ILE A 117 2.37 -33.94 -36.76
N GLY A 118 3.24 -33.03 -37.17
CA GLY A 118 4.68 -33.19 -37.14
C GLY A 118 5.27 -32.57 -35.88
N LEU A 119 5.75 -33.39 -34.95
CA LEU A 119 6.67 -32.94 -33.90
C LEU A 119 8.00 -32.46 -34.51
N GLU A 120 8.61 -31.49 -33.82
CA GLU A 120 10.00 -30.96 -33.93
C GLU A 120 10.32 -29.92 -35.02
N LYS A 121 10.61 -28.69 -34.56
CA LYS A 121 11.98 -28.16 -34.38
C LYS A 121 11.91 -26.78 -33.74
N GLU A 122 12.78 -26.49 -32.78
CA GLU A 122 12.93 -25.11 -32.31
C GLU A 122 13.23 -24.20 -33.52
N PRO A 123 12.61 -23.01 -33.58
CA PRO A 123 12.78 -22.11 -34.71
C PRO A 123 14.25 -21.73 -34.90
N PRO A 124 14.71 -21.51 -36.16
CA PRO A 124 16.09 -21.13 -36.45
C PRO A 124 16.56 -19.97 -35.56
N PRO A 125 17.85 -19.92 -35.17
CA PRO A 125 18.37 -18.92 -34.24
C PRO A 125 18.12 -17.47 -34.70
N ASP A 126 18.05 -17.21 -36.00
CA ASP A 126 17.71 -15.89 -36.54
C ASP A 126 16.25 -15.49 -36.29
N ILE A 127 15.32 -16.45 -36.34
CA ILE A 127 13.90 -16.23 -36.00
C ILE A 127 13.74 -16.04 -34.49
N ARG A 128 14.51 -16.78 -33.67
CA ARG A 128 14.54 -16.59 -32.21
C ARG A 128 15.10 -15.23 -31.82
N ARG A 129 16.17 -14.78 -32.49
CA ARG A 129 16.74 -13.45 -32.27
C ARG A 129 15.77 -12.36 -32.70
N ALA A 130 15.16 -12.47 -33.87
CA ALA A 130 14.16 -11.50 -34.34
C ALA A 130 12.91 -11.46 -33.43
N ALA A 131 12.47 -12.61 -32.92
CA ALA A 131 11.36 -12.69 -31.95
C ALA A 131 11.76 -12.10 -30.58
N ALA A 132 12.99 -12.33 -30.11
CA ALA A 132 13.50 -11.75 -28.88
C ALA A 132 13.70 -10.23 -28.99
N GLU A 133 14.20 -9.74 -30.13
CA GLU A 133 14.32 -8.31 -30.42
C GLU A 133 12.94 -7.65 -30.58
N GLY A 134 11.98 -8.34 -31.21
CA GLY A 134 10.58 -7.90 -31.29
C GLY A 134 9.91 -7.83 -29.92
N ALA A 135 10.08 -8.86 -29.09
CA ALA A 135 9.59 -8.89 -27.72
C ALA A 135 10.24 -7.80 -26.85
N ALA A 136 11.55 -7.57 -27.00
CA ALA A 136 12.25 -6.50 -26.30
C ALA A 136 11.75 -5.10 -26.73
N ARG A 137 11.48 -4.90 -28.03
CA ARG A 137 10.90 -3.64 -28.54
C ARG A 137 9.47 -3.42 -28.05
N LEU A 138 8.66 -4.48 -27.99
CA LEU A 138 7.30 -4.42 -27.45
C LEU A 138 7.32 -4.17 -25.94
N ASN A 139 8.23 -4.79 -25.19
CA ASN A 139 8.42 -4.53 -23.76
C ASN A 139 8.92 -3.10 -23.50
N ALA A 140 9.83 -2.59 -24.33
CA ALA A 140 10.29 -1.20 -24.21
C ALA A 140 9.19 -0.20 -24.58
N ALA A 141 8.38 -0.49 -25.60
CA ALA A 141 7.22 0.33 -25.95
C ALA A 141 6.12 0.27 -24.88
N ALA A 142 5.90 -0.89 -24.27
CA ALA A 142 4.97 -1.06 -23.15
C ALA A 142 5.48 -0.36 -21.88
N ALA A 143 6.78 -0.39 -21.60
CA ALA A 143 7.39 0.33 -20.49
C ALA A 143 7.28 1.85 -20.68
N SER A 144 7.55 2.35 -21.90
CA SER A 144 7.37 3.77 -22.24
C SER A 144 5.91 4.19 -22.16
N ALA A 145 4.98 3.37 -22.66
CA ALA A 145 3.55 3.66 -22.56
C ALA A 145 3.05 3.65 -21.11
N LEU A 146 3.64 2.82 -20.24
CA LEU A 146 3.34 2.78 -18.82
C LEU A 146 3.94 3.97 -18.06
N GLU A 147 5.13 4.45 -18.44
CA GLU A 147 5.71 5.70 -17.95
C GLU A 147 4.87 6.91 -18.37
N ASP A 148 4.42 6.95 -19.63
CA ASP A 148 3.51 8.00 -20.12
C ASP A 148 2.15 7.96 -19.39
N ASP A 149 1.63 6.77 -19.07
CA ASP A 149 0.38 6.59 -18.30
C ASP A 149 0.57 6.98 -16.83
N LEU A 150 1.73 6.68 -16.22
CA LEU A 150 2.09 7.12 -14.86
C LEU A 150 2.24 8.64 -14.77
N ASP A 151 2.85 9.26 -15.76
CA ASP A 151 2.99 10.71 -15.84
C ASP A 151 1.63 11.37 -16.10
N ALA A 152 0.78 10.78 -16.94
CA ALA A 152 -0.60 11.23 -17.13
C ALA A 152 -1.44 11.08 -15.85
N MET A 153 -1.27 9.99 -15.09
CA MET A 153 -1.91 9.78 -13.78
C MET A 153 -1.38 10.75 -12.72
N ARG A 154 -0.08 11.07 -12.74
CA ARG A 154 0.56 12.06 -11.86
C ARG A 154 0.05 13.47 -12.16
N GLU A 155 -0.04 13.84 -13.44
CA GLU A 155 -0.62 15.11 -13.87
C GLU A 155 -2.13 15.18 -13.59
N ALA A 156 -2.86 14.07 -13.72
CA ALA A 156 -4.27 13.98 -13.31
C ALA A 156 -4.43 14.13 -11.79
N MET A 157 -3.57 13.51 -10.98
CA MET A 157 -3.55 13.69 -9.52
C MET A 157 -3.24 15.14 -9.12
N LEU A 158 -2.30 15.80 -9.81
CA LEU A 158 -1.96 17.20 -9.58
C LEU A 158 -3.07 18.16 -10.03
N ALA A 159 -3.81 17.80 -11.09
CA ALA A 159 -4.95 18.58 -11.58
C ALA A 159 -6.21 18.40 -10.71
N GLU A 160 -6.39 17.25 -10.06
CA GLU A 160 -7.53 16.93 -9.19
C GLU A 160 -7.37 17.54 -7.78
N ASP A 161 -6.13 17.69 -7.29
CA ASP A 161 -5.80 18.41 -6.05
C ASP A 161 -6.12 19.92 -6.15
N ALA A 162 -6.14 20.48 -7.37
CA ALA A 162 -6.54 21.88 -7.62
C ALA A 162 -8.08 22.09 -7.64
N ALA A 163 -8.88 21.02 -7.69
CA ALA A 163 -10.34 21.09 -7.85
C ALA A 163 -11.13 20.66 -6.59
N SER A 164 -10.46 20.13 -5.56
CA SER A 164 -11.12 19.75 -4.30
C SER A 164 -11.10 20.89 -3.29
N PRO A 165 -12.24 21.37 -2.77
CA PRO A 165 -12.24 22.39 -1.74
C PRO A 165 -11.62 21.81 -0.47
N ALA A 166 -10.46 22.34 -0.10
CA ALA A 166 -9.76 22.08 1.15
C ALA A 166 -10.75 22.07 2.34
N GLN A 167 -11.04 20.88 2.87
CA GLN A 167 -11.71 20.77 4.16
C GLN A 167 -10.69 21.10 5.26
N PRO A 168 -11.09 21.81 6.33
CA PRO A 168 -10.14 22.36 7.29
C PRO A 168 -9.57 21.24 8.16
N ALA A 169 -8.42 20.71 7.75
CA ALA A 169 -7.61 19.78 8.52
C ALA A 169 -6.60 20.54 9.39
N ILE A 170 -7.05 21.45 10.26
CA ILE A 170 -6.22 22.03 11.31
C ILE A 170 -7.11 22.25 12.53
N GLU A 171 -6.68 21.75 13.69
CA GLU A 171 -7.25 21.96 15.04
C GLU A 171 -8.02 20.81 15.70
N LEU A 172 -7.58 19.56 15.53
CA LEU A 172 -7.92 18.50 16.53
C LEU A 172 -6.82 17.44 16.73
N ALA A 173 -5.55 17.77 16.48
CA ALA A 173 -4.43 16.84 16.68
C ALA A 173 -3.58 17.13 17.93
N ALA A 174 -3.84 18.21 18.67
CA ALA A 174 -2.98 18.65 19.77
C ALA A 174 -3.46 18.26 21.18
N GLY A 175 -4.45 17.36 21.32
CA GLY A 175 -5.06 17.05 22.62
C GLY A 175 -5.22 15.57 22.99
N ALA A 176 -4.97 14.62 22.09
CA ALA A 176 -5.20 13.19 22.35
C ALA A 176 -3.97 12.53 23.00
N SER A 177 -3.56 13.04 24.16
CA SER A 177 -2.64 12.30 25.03
C SER A 177 -3.45 11.26 25.80
N ALA A 178 -3.24 9.99 25.46
CA ALA A 178 -3.15 8.88 26.40
C ALA A 178 -4.16 8.86 27.57
N ARG A 179 -5.46 8.94 27.28
CA ARG A 179 -6.51 8.48 28.22
C ARG A 179 -7.50 7.61 27.47
N GLY A 180 -7.32 6.30 27.67
CA GLY A 180 -8.22 5.25 27.18
C GLY A 180 -9.67 5.59 27.52
N GLY A 181 -10.44 5.73 26.45
CA GLY A 181 -11.86 6.01 26.46
C GLY A 181 -12.40 6.18 25.05
N ASP A 182 -11.73 5.60 24.03
CA ASP A 182 -12.34 5.47 22.72
C ASP A 182 -13.42 4.40 22.86
N ALA A 183 -14.67 4.80 22.66
CA ALA A 183 -15.79 3.88 22.64
C ALA A 183 -15.55 2.87 21.52
N VAL A 184 -15.10 1.67 21.90
CA VAL A 184 -14.98 0.53 20.98
C VAL A 184 -16.39 0.26 20.44
N PRO A 185 -16.61 0.28 19.12
CA PRO A 185 -17.94 0.04 18.56
C PRO A 185 -18.48 -1.32 18.97
N GLU A 186 -19.81 -1.45 19.01
CA GLU A 186 -20.44 -2.73 19.30
C GLU A 186 -19.97 -3.82 18.31
N GLY A 187 -19.66 -5.01 18.83
CA GLY A 187 -19.15 -6.11 18.02
C GLY A 187 -17.63 -6.13 17.83
N TYR A 188 -16.87 -5.24 18.50
CA TYR A 188 -15.41 -5.24 18.50
C TYR A 188 -14.83 -5.58 19.88
N SER A 189 -13.64 -6.18 19.87
CA SER A 189 -12.87 -6.48 21.08
C SER A 189 -12.02 -5.28 21.51
N ASN A 190 -11.94 -5.06 22.82
CA ASN A 190 -11.01 -4.10 23.41
C ASN A 190 -9.63 -4.76 23.64
N LEU A 191 -8.57 -4.13 23.15
CA LEU A 191 -7.21 -4.64 23.24
C LEU A 191 -6.70 -4.79 24.69
N ASP A 192 -7.02 -3.84 25.57
CA ASP A 192 -6.62 -3.87 26.97
C ASP A 192 -7.33 -4.99 27.75
N GLU A 193 -8.58 -5.26 27.38
CA GLU A 193 -9.34 -6.40 27.93
C GLU A 193 -8.73 -7.73 27.50
N LEU A 194 -8.43 -7.91 26.20
CA LEU A 194 -7.79 -9.11 25.68
C LEU A 194 -6.42 -9.38 26.31
N LEU A 195 -5.63 -8.35 26.56
CA LEU A 195 -4.34 -8.47 27.23
C LEU A 195 -4.45 -8.83 28.72
N SER A 196 -5.57 -8.50 29.35
CA SER A 196 -5.85 -8.79 30.76
C SER A 196 -6.47 -10.18 30.95
N GLN A 197 -7.04 -10.77 29.90
CA GLN A 197 -7.57 -12.13 29.94
C GLN A 197 -6.41 -13.14 30.04
N SER A 198 -6.58 -14.12 30.93
CA SER A 198 -5.60 -15.20 31.15
C SER A 198 -5.82 -16.41 30.23
N GLY A 199 -6.94 -16.44 29.48
CA GLY A 199 -7.26 -17.47 28.51
C GLY A 199 -6.57 -17.23 27.17
N GLY A 200 -6.37 -18.30 26.39
CA GLY A 200 -5.86 -18.17 25.02
C GLY A 200 -6.88 -17.49 24.09
N LEU A 201 -6.40 -16.92 22.99
CA LEU A 201 -7.28 -16.34 21.97
C LEU A 201 -8.12 -17.42 21.25
N SER A 202 -9.33 -17.04 20.85
CA SER A 202 -10.22 -17.87 20.03
C SER A 202 -10.42 -17.25 18.65
N ALA A 203 -10.61 -18.08 17.61
CA ALA A 203 -11.01 -17.60 16.28
C ALA A 203 -12.44 -17.02 16.24
N SER A 204 -13.26 -17.30 17.25
CA SER A 204 -14.59 -16.70 17.42
C SER A 204 -14.57 -15.31 18.07
N GLN A 205 -13.37 -14.80 18.41
CA GLN A 205 -13.23 -13.49 19.03
C GLN A 205 -13.63 -12.38 18.06
N ALA A 206 -14.34 -11.38 18.55
CA ALA A 206 -14.63 -10.17 17.79
C ALA A 206 -13.32 -9.49 17.32
N PRO A 207 -13.29 -8.88 16.12
CA PRO A 207 -12.11 -8.17 15.64
C PRO A 207 -11.68 -7.06 16.60
N ILE A 208 -10.38 -6.76 16.64
CA ILE A 208 -9.85 -5.63 17.42
C ILE A 208 -9.98 -4.38 16.57
N PHE A 209 -10.65 -3.35 17.09
CA PHE A 209 -10.84 -2.07 16.41
C PHE A 209 -9.66 -1.13 16.69
N MET A 210 -9.05 -0.57 15.64
CA MET A 210 -8.04 0.48 15.75
C MET A 210 -8.40 1.66 14.82
N PRO A 211 -8.74 2.84 15.34
CA PRO A 211 -9.07 4.00 14.50
C PRO A 211 -7.88 4.43 13.64
N SER A 212 -8.11 4.67 12.34
CA SER A 212 -7.03 5.09 11.43
C SER A 212 -6.48 6.48 11.79
N ASP A 213 -7.31 7.39 12.30
CA ASP A 213 -6.89 8.75 12.67
C ASP A 213 -5.87 8.74 13.84
N VAL A 214 -5.83 7.67 14.64
CA VAL A 214 -4.84 7.45 15.70
C VAL A 214 -3.55 6.86 15.12
N LEU A 215 -3.67 6.00 14.10
CA LEU A 215 -2.55 5.27 13.52
C LEU A 215 -1.79 6.07 12.46
N PHE A 216 -2.49 6.88 11.66
CA PHE A 216 -1.97 7.49 10.44
C PHE A 216 -2.36 8.97 10.33
N GLY A 217 -1.61 9.73 9.52
CA GLY A 217 -2.02 11.04 9.06
C GLY A 217 -3.14 10.98 8.01
N TYR A 218 -3.67 12.17 7.67
CA TYR A 218 -4.61 12.30 6.56
C TYR A 218 -3.94 11.83 5.28
N ASP A 219 -4.64 10.97 4.54
CA ASP A 219 -4.17 10.41 3.27
C ASP A 219 -2.81 9.68 3.31
N GLU A 220 -2.36 9.31 4.50
CA GLU A 220 -1.06 8.67 4.71
C GLU A 220 -1.21 7.21 5.15
N SER A 221 -0.18 6.42 4.89
CA SER A 221 0.02 5.08 5.46
C SER A 221 1.20 5.02 6.44
N PHE A 222 1.93 6.13 6.64
CA PHE A 222 3.00 6.19 7.62
C PHE A 222 2.43 6.22 9.03
N LEU A 223 2.98 5.35 9.90
CA LEU A 223 2.54 5.28 11.28
C LEU A 223 2.98 6.51 12.05
N ARG A 224 2.02 7.10 12.76
CA ARG A 224 2.26 8.23 13.65
C ARG A 224 3.03 7.79 14.90
N PRO A 225 3.82 8.69 15.52
CA PRO A 225 4.44 8.40 16.82
C PRO A 225 3.43 8.02 17.89
N GLU A 226 2.23 8.62 17.86
CA GLU A 226 1.15 8.32 18.81
C GLU A 226 0.62 6.88 18.68
N ALA A 227 0.79 6.23 17.52
CA ALA A 227 0.36 4.87 17.27
C ALA A 227 1.16 3.83 18.07
N VAL A 228 2.39 4.16 18.45
CA VAL A 228 3.38 3.23 19.02
C VAL A 228 2.80 2.49 20.23
N THR A 229 2.19 3.18 21.19
CA THR A 229 1.66 2.53 22.40
C THR A 229 0.58 1.50 22.09
N SER A 230 -0.32 1.80 21.14
CA SER A 230 -1.38 0.86 20.74
C SER A 230 -0.80 -0.33 19.97
N LEU A 231 0.23 -0.11 19.15
CA LEU A 231 0.89 -1.16 18.40
C LEU A 231 1.78 -2.06 19.29
N GLU A 232 2.42 -1.51 20.32
CA GLU A 232 3.16 -2.29 21.32
C GLU A 232 2.22 -3.25 22.05
N LYS A 233 1.03 -2.76 22.45
CA LYS A 233 -0.02 -3.61 23.06
C LYS A 233 -0.47 -4.71 22.10
N LEU A 234 -0.70 -4.39 20.83
CA LEU A 234 -1.08 -5.39 19.82
C LEU A 234 0.04 -6.42 19.64
N GLY A 235 1.29 -5.98 19.57
CA GLY A 235 2.44 -6.87 19.44
C GLY A 235 2.62 -7.77 20.66
N GLU A 236 2.37 -7.27 21.87
CA GLU A 236 2.35 -8.07 23.09
C GLU A 236 1.26 -9.15 23.03
N LEU A 237 0.05 -8.80 22.55
CA LEU A 237 -1.03 -9.76 22.38
C LEU A 237 -0.63 -10.89 21.42
N ILE A 238 -0.03 -10.54 20.28
CA ILE A 238 0.44 -11.51 19.28
C ILE A 238 1.55 -12.41 19.88
N ARG A 239 2.53 -11.84 20.58
CA ARG A 239 3.62 -12.61 21.21
C ARG A 239 3.14 -13.60 22.26
N ARG A 240 2.12 -13.24 23.05
CA ARG A 240 1.49 -14.16 24.02
C ARG A 240 0.75 -15.32 23.37
N ASN A 241 0.44 -15.21 22.07
CA ASN A 241 -0.33 -16.19 21.33
C ASN A 241 0.44 -16.66 20.08
N PRO A 242 1.60 -17.33 20.25
CA PRO A 242 2.49 -17.68 19.11
C PRO A 242 1.89 -18.70 18.14
N ARG A 243 0.82 -19.40 18.54
CA ARG A 243 0.05 -20.34 17.68
C ARG A 243 -1.14 -19.69 16.98
N ALA A 244 -1.39 -18.41 17.23
CA ALA A 244 -2.47 -17.68 16.59
C ALA A 244 -2.00 -17.10 15.26
N ARG A 245 -2.89 -17.13 14.26
CA ARG A 245 -2.73 -16.39 13.01
C ARG A 245 -3.66 -15.19 13.01
N PHE A 246 -3.16 -14.06 12.53
CA PHE A 246 -3.85 -12.77 12.53
C PHE A 246 -4.01 -12.27 11.10
N ARG A 247 -5.05 -11.49 10.87
CA ARG A 247 -5.25 -10.73 9.64
C ARG A 247 -5.52 -9.27 9.97
N ILE A 248 -4.76 -8.40 9.33
CA ILE A 248 -4.91 -6.95 9.44
C ILE A 248 -5.71 -6.48 8.24
N GLU A 249 -6.89 -5.92 8.49
CA GLU A 249 -7.79 -5.42 7.46
C GLU A 249 -7.85 -3.90 7.53
N GLY A 250 -7.44 -3.23 6.47
CA GLY A 250 -7.57 -1.77 6.34
C GLY A 250 -8.91 -1.39 5.73
N HIS A 251 -9.51 -0.31 6.25
CA HIS A 251 -10.75 0.25 5.75
C HIS A 251 -10.66 1.77 5.59
N THR A 252 -11.43 2.31 4.65
CA THR A 252 -11.56 3.74 4.40
C THR A 252 -13.03 4.17 4.50
N ASP A 253 -13.26 5.48 4.55
CA ASP A 253 -14.58 6.06 4.30
C ASP A 253 -14.86 6.14 2.79
N SER A 254 -15.98 6.77 2.43
CA SER A 254 -16.39 6.90 1.03
C SER A 254 -15.64 7.99 0.24
N PHE A 255 -14.76 8.77 0.87
CA PHE A 255 -14.07 9.86 0.18
C PHE A 255 -12.95 9.30 -0.70
N GLY A 256 -12.82 9.81 -1.92
CA GLY A 256 -11.86 9.32 -2.91
C GLY A 256 -12.36 8.12 -3.74
N GLY A 257 -11.60 7.79 -4.79
CA GLY A 257 -11.95 6.71 -5.72
C GLY A 257 -11.86 5.32 -5.09
N THR A 258 -12.64 4.36 -5.59
CA THR A 258 -12.66 2.98 -5.08
C THR A 258 -11.29 2.31 -5.15
N GLU A 259 -10.59 2.42 -6.29
CA GLU A 259 -9.25 1.86 -6.44
C GLU A 259 -8.24 2.52 -5.53
N TYR A 260 -8.33 3.85 -5.38
CA TYR A 260 -7.52 4.62 -4.47
C TYR A 260 -7.67 4.11 -3.02
N ASN A 261 -8.91 3.99 -2.57
CA ASN A 261 -9.25 3.50 -1.24
C ASN A 261 -8.81 2.05 -1.00
N ALA A 262 -8.90 1.19 -2.02
CA ALA A 262 -8.38 -0.18 -1.95
C ALA A 262 -6.85 -0.19 -1.76
N ARG A 263 -6.11 0.64 -2.49
CA ARG A 263 -4.65 0.75 -2.34
C ARG A 263 -4.26 1.35 -0.98
N LEU A 264 -4.87 2.45 -0.58
CA LEU A 264 -4.56 3.13 0.68
C LEU A 264 -4.84 2.22 1.89
N SER A 265 -5.98 1.54 1.89
CA SER A 265 -6.29 0.59 2.98
C SER A 265 -5.31 -0.58 3.05
N LEU A 266 -4.90 -1.14 1.90
CA LEU A 266 -3.89 -2.20 1.87
C LEU A 266 -2.54 -1.71 2.39
N ALA A 267 -2.10 -0.53 1.93
CA ALA A 267 -0.85 0.09 2.36
C ALA A 267 -0.82 0.30 3.88
N ARG A 268 -1.92 0.80 4.46
CA ARG A 268 -2.07 0.95 5.92
C ARG A 268 -1.96 -0.37 6.67
N ALA A 269 -2.64 -1.42 6.19
CA ALA A 269 -2.54 -2.75 6.80
C ALA A 269 -1.10 -3.30 6.75
N GLU A 270 -0.41 -3.11 5.62
CA GLU A 270 1.01 -3.48 5.47
C GLU A 270 1.92 -2.69 6.39
N SER A 271 1.73 -1.38 6.54
CA SER A 271 2.54 -0.56 7.45
C SER A 271 2.44 -1.03 8.90
N VAL A 272 1.25 -1.43 9.36
CA VAL A 272 1.07 -2.04 10.69
C VAL A 272 1.84 -3.36 10.79
N LYS A 273 1.69 -4.27 9.81
CA LYS A 273 2.41 -5.55 9.77
C LYS A 273 3.93 -5.35 9.81
N GLN A 274 4.45 -4.44 8.98
CA GLN A 274 5.87 -4.14 8.87
C GLN A 274 6.43 -3.58 10.18
N TRP A 275 5.69 -2.69 10.84
CA TRP A 275 6.09 -2.17 12.15
C TRP A 275 6.11 -3.26 13.23
N LEU A 276 5.10 -4.13 13.26
CA LEU A 276 5.06 -5.27 14.18
C LEU A 276 6.24 -6.22 13.93
N ALA A 277 6.56 -6.50 12.67
CA ALA A 277 7.69 -7.35 12.31
C ALA A 277 9.03 -6.71 12.67
N GLY A 278 9.25 -5.44 12.29
CA GLY A 278 10.52 -4.75 12.46
C GLY A 278 10.82 -4.33 13.90
N THR A 279 9.81 -3.82 14.61
CA THR A 279 9.97 -3.26 15.96
C THR A 279 9.71 -4.30 17.04
N MET A 280 8.67 -5.13 16.88
CA MET A 280 8.28 -6.13 17.88
C MET A 280 8.85 -7.52 17.61
N ALA A 281 9.63 -7.68 16.54
CA ALA A 281 10.23 -8.95 16.11
C ALA A 281 9.19 -10.08 15.91
N ILE A 282 7.98 -9.73 15.47
CA ILE A 282 6.93 -10.69 15.19
C ILE A 282 7.19 -11.34 13.83
N ASP A 283 7.04 -12.66 13.75
CA ASP A 283 7.15 -13.39 12.48
C ASP A 283 6.08 -12.90 11.49
N PRO A 284 6.46 -12.31 10.34
CA PRO A 284 5.50 -11.84 9.34
C PRO A 284 4.57 -12.93 8.80
N SER A 285 4.94 -14.22 8.92
CA SER A 285 4.13 -15.34 8.43
C SER A 285 2.86 -15.59 9.26
N CYS A 286 2.82 -15.12 10.52
CA CYS A 286 1.64 -15.21 11.36
C CYS A 286 0.62 -14.08 11.08
N ILE A 287 0.99 -13.10 10.26
CA ILE A 287 0.16 -11.93 9.93
C ILE A 287 -0.16 -11.89 8.43
N GLU A 288 -1.44 -11.95 8.09
CA GLU A 288 -1.97 -11.65 6.77
C GLU A 288 -2.48 -10.21 6.71
N THR A 289 -2.53 -9.61 5.52
CA THR A 289 -2.97 -8.21 5.29
C THR A 289 -4.01 -8.17 4.19
N ARG A 290 -5.01 -7.30 4.32
CA ARG A 290 -6.02 -7.03 3.28
C ARG A 290 -6.42 -5.56 3.27
N GLY A 291 -6.54 -4.97 2.09
CA GLY A 291 -7.18 -3.68 1.89
C GLY A 291 -8.63 -3.88 1.45
N LEU A 292 -9.58 -3.39 2.23
CA LEU A 292 -11.01 -3.51 1.94
C LEU A 292 -11.62 -2.19 1.44
N GLY A 293 -10.87 -1.10 1.44
CA GLY A 293 -11.36 0.23 1.08
C GLY A 293 -12.65 0.57 1.82
N SER A 294 -13.63 1.10 1.08
CA SER A 294 -14.94 1.48 1.60
C SER A 294 -16.00 0.36 1.52
N THR A 295 -15.60 -0.87 1.15
CA THR A 295 -16.56 -1.95 0.82
C THR A 295 -17.24 -2.61 2.04
N ARG A 296 -16.72 -2.37 3.25
CA ARG A 296 -17.24 -2.90 4.52
C ARG A 296 -17.45 -1.76 5.52
N PRO A 297 -18.45 -0.89 5.30
CA PRO A 297 -18.73 0.25 6.17
C PRO A 297 -19.35 -0.19 7.51
N LEU A 298 -18.99 0.52 8.59
CA LEU A 298 -19.66 0.47 9.90
C LEU A 298 -20.66 1.61 10.08
N ALA A 299 -20.42 2.74 9.41
CA ALA A 299 -21.31 3.88 9.35
C ALA A 299 -21.75 4.10 7.89
N PRO A 300 -22.96 4.65 7.66
CA PRO A 300 -23.46 4.91 6.31
C PRO A 300 -22.46 5.70 5.46
N LEU A 301 -22.25 5.26 4.22
CA LEU A 301 -21.43 5.96 3.24
C LEU A 301 -22.17 7.20 2.72
N GLY A 302 -21.42 8.23 2.30
CA GLY A 302 -21.97 9.45 1.70
C GLY A 302 -22.41 10.53 2.70
N GLY A 303 -22.11 10.36 3.99
CA GLY A 303 -22.25 11.40 5.02
C GLY A 303 -21.02 12.29 5.16
N THR A 304 -21.03 13.13 6.20
CA THR A 304 -19.89 13.98 6.60
C THR A 304 -18.68 13.18 7.08
N VAL A 305 -17.52 13.83 7.18
CA VAL A 305 -16.27 13.22 7.68
C VAL A 305 -16.44 12.64 9.08
N GLU A 306 -17.18 13.31 9.96
CA GLU A 306 -17.43 12.85 11.33
C GLU A 306 -18.38 11.65 11.36
N GLU A 307 -19.44 11.66 10.54
CA GLU A 307 -20.37 10.53 10.43
C GLU A 307 -19.69 9.27 9.90
N GLN A 308 -18.70 9.43 9.02
CA GLN A 308 -17.95 8.31 8.43
C GLN A 308 -16.68 7.96 9.19
N LYS A 309 -16.37 8.61 10.32
CA LYS A 309 -15.13 8.41 11.06
C LYS A 309 -14.88 6.95 11.44
N LEU A 310 -15.94 6.21 11.80
CA LEU A 310 -15.84 4.79 12.13
C LEU A 310 -15.42 3.91 10.94
N ASN A 311 -15.62 4.37 9.70
CA ASN A 311 -15.21 3.63 8.51
C ASN A 311 -13.69 3.67 8.32
N ARG A 312 -13.02 4.76 8.74
CA ARG A 312 -11.56 4.89 8.73
C ARG A 312 -10.94 4.13 9.90
N ARG A 313 -10.64 2.86 9.68
CA ARG A 313 -10.10 1.97 10.70
C ARG A 313 -9.16 0.91 10.14
N VAL A 314 -8.43 0.29 11.05
CA VAL A 314 -7.76 -0.99 10.86
C VAL A 314 -8.39 -1.99 11.82
N GLU A 315 -8.76 -3.16 11.31
CA GLU A 315 -9.26 -4.28 12.11
C GLU A 315 -8.21 -5.38 12.22
N ILE A 316 -8.08 -5.97 13.40
CA ILE A 316 -7.27 -7.17 13.60
C ILE A 316 -8.19 -8.37 13.84
N VAL A 317 -8.22 -9.27 12.87
CA VAL A 317 -9.02 -10.51 12.90
C VAL A 317 -8.14 -11.68 13.33
N ILE A 318 -8.63 -12.50 14.26
CA ILE A 318 -7.95 -13.72 14.69
C ILE A 318 -8.48 -14.88 13.86
N LEU A 319 -7.63 -15.48 13.01
CA LEU A 319 -8.06 -16.47 12.01
C LEU A 319 -8.12 -17.89 12.56
N ARG A 320 -7.09 -18.29 13.30
CA ARG A 320 -6.97 -19.63 13.85
C ARG A 320 -6.05 -19.57 15.04
N THR A 321 -6.45 -20.24 16.11
CA THR A 321 -5.55 -20.61 17.20
C THR A 321 -5.42 -22.11 17.16
N ASP A 322 -4.21 -22.61 16.99
CA ASP A 322 -3.98 -24.05 17.02
C ASP A 322 -4.11 -24.50 18.48
N ALA A 323 -5.36 -24.73 18.91
CA ALA A 323 -5.65 -25.39 20.16
C ALA A 323 -5.08 -26.81 20.05
N GLY A 324 -4.06 -27.10 20.86
CA GLY A 324 -3.66 -28.49 21.04
C GLY A 324 -4.77 -29.18 21.81
N GLU A 325 -5.60 -29.95 21.10
CA GLU A 325 -6.29 -31.12 21.66
C GLU A 325 -5.29 -32.28 21.79
#